data_AF-A0A661Z9J5-F1
#
_entry.id   AF-A0A661Z9J5-F1
#
_cell.length_a   1.000
_cell.length_b   1.000
_cell.length_c   1.000
_cell.angle_alpha   90.00
_cell.angle_beta   90.00
_cell.angle_gamma   90.00
#
_symmetry.space_group_name_H-M   'P 1'
#
loop_
_entity.id
_entity.type
_entity.pdbx_description
1 polymer ?
#
loop_
_entity_poly.entity_id
_entity_poly.type
_entity_poly.pdbx_seq_one_letter_code
_entity_poly.pdbx_strand_id
1 'polypeptide(L)'
;YSFTKPYSEKTAEEIDLEVKKIIKIQFDRAKKILTENKEGLIKLAENLLAKEVIYSDDLEEIFGKSKYDTYNEEQKETEQKNNTNNKTKSETPEAINNSQTKKEKSTNTDINEKNSNIT
;
A
#
# COMPACT_ATOMS: atom_id res chain seq x y z
N TYR A 1 25.80 16.22 -22.87
CA TYR A 1 24.40 15.77 -22.74
C TYR A 1 23.68 16.85 -21.95
N SER A 2 22.81 17.65 -22.57
CA SER A 2 22.14 18.75 -21.86
C SER A 2 20.88 18.20 -21.20
N PHE A 3 20.76 18.38 -19.89
CA PHE A 3 19.64 17.86 -19.09
C PHE A 3 18.47 18.87 -19.16
N THR A 4 17.85 18.97 -20.33
CA THR A 4 16.66 19.80 -20.52
C THR A 4 15.41 18.98 -20.20
N LYS A 5 14.55 19.49 -19.33
CA LYS A 5 13.30 18.83 -18.95
C LYS A 5 12.40 18.65 -20.19
N PRO A 6 11.86 17.44 -20.46
CA PRO A 6 11.08 17.15 -21.67
C PRO A 6 9.61 17.61 -21.55
N TYR A 7 9.39 18.87 -21.16
CA TYR A 7 8.05 19.45 -21.05
C TYR A 7 8.10 20.98 -21.18
N SER A 8 6.94 21.57 -21.47
CA SER A 8 6.82 23.03 -21.63
C SER A 8 7.00 23.76 -20.30
N GLU A 9 7.34 25.05 -20.35
CA GLU A 9 7.45 25.89 -19.15
C GLU A 9 6.12 25.95 -18.39
N LYS A 10 5.00 26.02 -19.11
CA LYS A 10 3.66 25.97 -18.52
C LYS A 10 3.42 24.67 -17.75
N THR A 11 3.83 23.54 -18.30
CA THR A 11 3.74 22.24 -17.63
C THR A 11 4.65 22.20 -16.40
N ALA A 12 5.84 22.80 -16.46
CA ALA A 12 6.73 22.92 -15.31
C ALA A 12 6.09 23.74 -14.16
N GLU A 13 5.44 24.84 -14.50
CA GLU A 13 4.70 25.68 -13.54
C GLU A 13 3.54 24.91 -12.89
N GLU A 14 2.75 24.20 -13.69
CA GLU A 14 1.65 23.36 -13.19
C GLU A 14 2.16 22.26 -12.23
N ILE A 15 3.28 21.62 -12.56
CA ILE A 15 3.94 20.63 -11.68
C ILE A 15 4.33 21.27 -10.34
N ASP A 16 5.00 22.42 -10.37
CA ASP A 16 5.44 23.10 -9.15
C ASP A 16 4.26 23.53 -8.26
N LEU A 17 3.15 23.94 -8.86
CA LEU A 17 1.91 24.27 -8.14
C LEU A 17 1.32 23.06 -7.42
N GLU A 18 1.21 21.91 -8.11
CA GLU A 18 0.68 20.69 -7.49
C GLU A 18 1.63 20.13 -6.42
N VAL A 19 2.94 20.20 -6.62
CA VAL A 19 3.93 19.82 -5.60
C VAL A 19 3.75 20.67 -4.34
N LYS A 20 3.65 22.01 -4.49
CA LYS A 20 3.41 22.91 -3.35
C LYS A 20 2.11 22.58 -2.62
N LYS A 21 1.05 22.28 -3.37
CA LYS A 21 -0.25 21.90 -2.82
C LYS A 21 -0.18 20.60 -2.03
N ILE A 22 0.48 19.56 -2.57
CA ILE A 22 0.69 18.29 -1.87
C ILE A 22 1.45 18.53 -0.57
N ILE A 23 2.58 19.26 -0.62
CA ILE A 23 3.38 19.54 0.58
C ILE A 23 2.54 20.26 1.64
N LYS A 24 1.77 21.27 1.24
CA LYS A 24 0.92 22.03 2.17
C LYS A 24 -0.13 21.13 2.83
N ILE A 25 -0.84 20.31 2.06
CA ILE A 25 -1.87 19.40 2.58
C ILE A 25 -1.25 18.43 3.60
N GLN A 26 -0.09 17.86 3.27
CA GLN A 26 0.57 16.91 4.16
C GLN A 26 1.14 17.57 5.41
N PHE A 27 1.66 18.79 5.30
CA PHE A 27 2.10 19.58 6.44
C PHE A 27 0.93 19.88 7.39
N ASP A 28 -0.18 20.38 6.86
CA ASP A 28 -1.36 20.71 7.68
C ASP A 28 -1.93 19.44 8.35
N ARG A 29 -1.96 18.31 7.63
CA ARG A 29 -2.34 17.01 8.18
C ARG A 29 -1.40 16.59 9.33
N ALA A 30 -0.08 16.64 9.12
CA ALA A 30 0.89 16.27 10.15
C ALA A 30 0.74 17.16 11.39
N LYS A 31 0.63 18.49 11.19
CA LYS A 31 0.41 19.45 12.27
C LYS A 31 -0.88 19.13 13.03
N LYS A 32 -1.97 18.82 12.33
CA LYS A 32 -3.24 18.43 12.96
C LYS A 32 -3.08 17.20 13.83
N ILE A 33 -2.48 16.13 13.31
CA ILE A 33 -2.23 14.89 14.06
C ILE A 33 -1.39 15.16 15.31
N LEU A 34 -0.30 15.92 15.19
CA LEU A 34 0.55 16.26 16.34
C LEU A 34 -0.18 17.12 17.37
N THR A 35 -1.06 18.02 16.92
CA THR A 35 -1.83 18.89 17.81
C THR A 35 -2.93 18.13 18.55
N GLU A 36 -3.63 17.22 17.86
CA GLU A 36 -4.64 16.35 18.47
C GLU A 36 -4.03 15.39 19.50
N ASN A 37 -2.79 14.94 19.28
CA ASN A 37 -2.07 14.04 20.18
C ASN A 37 -1.06 14.76 21.08
N LYS A 38 -1.27 16.06 21.35
CA LYS A 38 -0.31 16.91 22.07
C LYS A 38 0.06 16.38 23.45
N GLU A 39 -0.91 15.85 24.19
CA GLU A 39 -0.67 15.28 25.52
C GLU A 39 0.28 14.07 25.47
N GLY A 40 0.04 13.15 24.52
CA GLY A 40 0.93 12.01 24.31
C GLY A 40 2.32 12.45 23.84
N LEU A 41 2.41 13.48 23.01
CA LEU A 41 3.69 14.05 22.58
C LEU A 41 4.51 14.63 23.75
N ILE A 42 3.85 15.30 24.71
CA ILE A 42 4.51 15.82 25.92
C ILE A 42 5.05 14.66 26.76
N LYS A 43 4.23 13.64 27.03
CA LYS A 43 4.67 12.45 27.79
C LYS A 43 5.83 11.74 27.11
N LEU A 44 5.80 11.63 25.78
CA LEU A 44 6.88 11.05 25.00
C LEU A 44 8.19 11.83 25.17
N ALA A 45 8.11 13.16 25.09
CA ALA A 45 9.27 14.03 25.27
C ALA A 45 9.85 13.93 26.69
N GLU A 46 9.00 13.89 27.71
CA GLU A 46 9.42 13.69 29.11
C GLU A 46 10.12 12.33 29.32
N ASN A 47 9.58 11.27 28.71
CA ASN A 47 10.18 9.93 28.80
C ASN A 47 11.54 9.88 28.09
N LEU A 48 11.67 10.50 26.91
CA LEU A 48 12.94 10.62 26.20
C LEU A 48 14.00 11.42 26.98
N LEU A 49 13.60 12.46 27.70
CA LEU A 49 14.49 13.20 28.58
C LEU A 49 15.01 12.35 29.75
N ALA A 50 14.23 11.36 30.20
CA ALA A 50 14.60 10.48 31.31
C ALA A 50 15.43 9.26 30.88
N LYS A 51 15.07 8.61 29.77
CA LYS A 51 15.64 7.29 29.37
C LYS A 51 16.58 7.34 28.16
N GLU A 52 16.66 8.46 27.42
CA GLU A 52 17.39 8.67 26.14
C GLU A 52 16.97 7.75 24.98
N VAL A 53 16.67 6.48 25.28
CA VAL A 53 16.18 5.45 24.37
C VAL A 53 14.87 4.92 24.91
N ILE A 54 13.86 4.84 24.04
CA ILE A 54 12.53 4.28 24.33
C ILE A 54 12.24 3.15 23.35
N TYR A 55 11.41 2.20 23.77
CA TYR A 55 11.03 1.04 22.95
C TYR A 55 9.54 1.10 22.55
N SER A 56 9.12 0.14 21.73
CA SER A 56 7.73 0.03 21.28
C SER A 56 6.74 -0.06 22.45
N ASP A 57 7.10 -0.77 23.53
CA ASP A 57 6.25 -0.93 24.71
C ASP A 57 5.97 0.42 25.41
N ASP A 58 6.96 1.33 25.46
CA ASP A 58 6.79 2.69 26.00
C ASP A 58 5.81 3.52 25.15
N LEU A 59 5.78 3.30 23.82
CA LEU A 59 4.83 3.96 22.92
C LEU A 59 3.42 3.42 23.09
N GLU A 60 3.27 2.11 23.30
CA GLU A 60 1.97 1.50 23.61
C GLU A 60 1.40 1.97 24.95
N GLU A 61 2.26 2.23 25.94
CA GLU A 61 1.82 2.81 27.21
C GLU A 61 1.26 4.24 27.03
N ILE A 62 1.86 5.03 26.14
CA ILE A 62 1.47 6.44 25.91
C ILE A 62 0.25 6.55 24.97
N PHE A 63 0.26 5.79 23.87
CA PHE A 63 -0.70 5.94 22.76
C PHE A 63 -1.67 4.74 22.62
N GLY A 64 -1.48 3.67 23.37
CA GLY A 64 -2.22 2.42 23.25
C GLY A 64 -1.69 1.50 22.15
N LYS A 65 -2.30 0.30 22.03
CA LYS A 65 -1.92 -0.67 21.00
C LYS A 65 -2.23 -0.15 19.60
N SER A 66 -1.27 -0.35 18.69
CA SER A 66 -1.40 0.03 17.29
C SER A 66 -2.50 -0.76 16.59
N LYS A 67 -3.43 -0.04 15.94
CA LYS A 67 -4.53 -0.65 15.16
C LYS A 67 -4.01 -1.51 14.00
N TYR A 68 -2.80 -1.23 13.50
CA TYR A 68 -2.20 -1.99 12.41
C TYR A 68 -1.71 -3.36 12.89
N ASP A 69 -1.14 -3.42 14.08
CA ASP A 69 -0.64 -4.67 14.66
C ASP A 69 -1.81 -5.59 15.04
N THR A 70 -2.89 -5.03 15.59
CA THR A 70 -4.14 -5.78 15.81
C THR A 70 -4.71 -6.36 14.51
N TYR A 71 -4.76 -5.57 13.43
CA TYR A 71 -5.24 -6.05 12.13
C TYR A 71 -4.40 -7.23 11.61
N ASN A 72 -3.07 -7.14 11.72
CA ASN A 72 -2.17 -8.20 11.27
C ASN A 72 -2.27 -9.48 12.14
N GLU A 73 -2.48 -9.34 13.45
CA GLU A 73 -2.74 -10.46 14.36
C GLU A 73 -4.04 -11.19 13.98
N GLU A 74 -5.12 -10.45 13.71
CA GLU A 74 -6.41 -11.00 13.28
C GLU A 74 -6.33 -11.74 11.92
N GLN A 75 -5.56 -11.21 10.95
CA GLN A 75 -5.36 -11.90 9.67
C GLN A 75 -4.55 -13.21 9.84
N LYS A 76 -3.55 -13.23 10.74
CA LYS A 76 -2.77 -14.44 11.02
C LYS A 76 -3.60 -15.53 11.71
N GLU A 77 -4.52 -15.15 12.60
CA GLU A 77 -5.42 -16.10 13.27
C GLU A 77 -6.47 -16.70 12.33
N THR A 78 -6.94 -15.94 11.34
CA THR A 78 -7.91 -16.42 10.34
C THR A 78 -7.26 -17.38 9.32
N GLU A 79 -5.99 -17.17 8.96
CA GLU A 79 -5.23 -18.07 8.08
C GLU A 79 -4.90 -19.42 8.75
N GLN A 80 -4.59 -19.43 10.05
CA GLN A 80 -4.23 -20.65 10.79
C GLN A 80 -5.44 -21.59 11.02
N LYS A 81 -6.65 -21.05 11.16
CA LYS A 81 -7.88 -21.86 11.35
C LYS A 81 -8.29 -22.63 10.08
N ASN A 82 -7.88 -22.17 8.89
CA ASN A 82 -8.22 -22.82 7.62
C ASN A 82 -7.35 -24.04 7.27
N ASN A 83 -6.20 -24.24 7.92
CA ASN A 83 -5.29 -25.35 7.63
C ASN A 83 -5.53 -26.63 8.46
N THR A 84 -6.35 -26.57 9.52
CA THR A 84 -6.59 -27.72 10.41
C THR A 84 -7.79 -28.59 9.98
N ASN A 85 -8.63 -28.13 9.04
CA ASN A 85 -9.88 -28.82 8.67
C ASN A 85 -9.81 -29.77 7.45
N ASN A 86 -8.64 -29.95 6.81
CA ASN A 86 -8.50 -30.81 5.63
C ASN A 86 -7.63 -32.06 5.87
N LYS A 87 -7.95 -32.84 6.90
CA LYS A 87 -7.45 -34.22 7.01
C LYS A 87 -8.56 -35.11 7.54
N THR A 88 -8.87 -36.19 6.80
CA THR A 88 -9.94 -37.21 7.01
C THR A 88 -11.24 -36.81 6.32
N LYS A 89 -11.67 -37.38 5.18
CA LYS A 89 -11.75 -38.81 4.85
C LYS A 89 -11.89 -39.00 3.33
N SER A 90 -11.14 -39.94 2.79
CA SER A 90 -11.19 -40.46 1.42
C SER A 90 -12.23 -41.56 1.28
N GLU A 91 -13.13 -41.49 0.30
CA GLU A 91 -13.71 -42.66 -0.42
C GLU A 91 -14.00 -42.22 -1.88
N THR A 92 -13.40 -42.94 -2.83
CA THR A 92 -13.74 -42.99 -4.28
C THR A 92 -14.75 -44.13 -4.49
N PRO A 93 -15.52 -44.29 -5.60
CA PRO A 93 -15.18 -44.06 -7.02
C PRO A 93 -16.34 -43.36 -7.83
N GLU A 94 -16.22 -42.88 -9.07
CA GLU A 94 -16.15 -43.60 -10.34
C GLU A 94 -16.00 -42.59 -11.52
N ALA A 95 -15.27 -43.00 -12.57
CA ALA A 95 -15.33 -42.68 -14.01
C ALA A 95 -15.85 -41.27 -14.46
N ILE A 96 -15.24 -40.54 -15.41
CA ILE A 96 -14.87 -40.91 -16.78
C ILE A 96 -13.80 -39.93 -17.31
N ASN A 97 -12.65 -40.51 -17.66
CA ASN A 97 -11.90 -40.40 -18.93
C ASN A 97 -11.80 -39.05 -19.70
N ASN A 98 -10.54 -38.58 -19.73
CA ASN A 98 -9.72 -38.28 -20.92
C ASN A 98 -9.80 -36.94 -21.70
N SER A 99 -8.58 -36.40 -21.82
CA SER A 99 -7.96 -35.91 -23.06
C SER A 99 -8.37 -34.53 -23.56
N GLN A 100 -7.50 -33.67 -24.10
CA GLN A 100 -6.05 -33.63 -24.27
C GLN A 100 -5.76 -32.22 -24.80
N THR A 101 -4.79 -31.55 -24.18
CA THR A 101 -3.64 -30.87 -24.81
C THR A 101 -3.81 -30.12 -26.15
N LYS A 102 -3.35 -28.86 -26.17
CA LYS A 102 -2.22 -28.28 -26.97
C LYS A 102 -2.49 -26.78 -27.20
N LYS A 103 -1.58 -25.87 -26.79
CA LYS A 103 -0.41 -25.35 -27.58
C LYS A 103 -0.90 -24.68 -28.87
N GLU A 104 -0.59 -23.45 -29.26
CA GLU A 104 0.62 -22.59 -29.23
C GLU A 104 0.13 -21.14 -29.54
N LYS A 105 0.60 -20.07 -28.90
CA LYS A 105 1.76 -19.20 -29.27
C LYS A 105 1.82 -18.71 -30.73
N SER A 106 1.50 -17.42 -30.96
CA SER A 106 2.08 -16.51 -32.00
C SER A 106 1.40 -15.13 -31.91
N THR A 107 2.06 -14.05 -31.48
CA THR A 107 2.72 -13.01 -32.32
C THR A 107 1.98 -12.65 -33.62
N ASN A 108 1.43 -11.44 -33.73
CA ASN A 108 1.92 -10.45 -34.71
C ASN A 108 1.30 -9.04 -34.54
N THR A 109 2.17 -8.06 -34.80
CA THR A 109 1.95 -6.64 -34.99
C THR A 109 1.19 -6.38 -36.30
N ASP A 110 0.31 -5.36 -36.34
CA ASP A 110 0.35 -4.24 -37.31
C ASP A 110 -1.01 -3.54 -37.51
N ILE A 111 -0.94 -2.21 -37.39
CA ILE A 111 -1.54 -1.19 -38.28
C ILE A 111 -3.06 -1.24 -38.49
N ASN A 112 -3.77 -0.25 -37.93
CA ASN A 112 -4.80 0.40 -38.73
C ASN A 112 -4.78 1.92 -38.57
N GLU A 113 -4.25 2.53 -39.62
CA GLU A 113 -4.34 3.91 -40.03
C GLU A 113 -5.81 4.29 -40.31
N LYS A 114 -6.07 5.61 -40.33
CA LYS A 114 -7.27 6.28 -40.86
C LYS A 114 -8.52 6.22 -39.98
N ASN A 115 -8.86 7.38 -39.41
CA ASN A 115 -10.08 8.08 -39.78
C ASN A 115 -9.88 9.59 -39.60
N SER A 116 -9.48 10.22 -40.70
CA SER A 116 -9.60 11.65 -40.94
C SER A 116 -11.08 12.03 -41.12
N ASN A 117 -11.41 13.26 -40.72
CA ASN A 117 -12.58 14.08 -41.07
C ASN A 117 -13.86 13.88 -40.24
N ILE A 118 -14.22 14.93 -39.49
CA ILE A 118 -15.53 15.59 -39.58
C ILE A 118 -15.40 17.03 -39.06
N THR A 119 -15.70 17.95 -40.00
CA THR A 119 -16.09 19.37 -39.97
C THR A 119 -15.73 20.25 -38.78
#